data_AF-A0A4S0IND4-F1
#
_entry.id   AF-A0A4S0IND4-F1
#
_cell.length_a   1.000
_cell.length_b   1.000
_cell.length_c   1.000
_cell.angle_alpha   90.00
_cell.angle_beta   90.00
_cell.angle_gamma   90.00
#
_symmetry.space_group_name_H-M   'P 1'
#
loop_
_entity.id
_entity.type
_entity.pdbx_description
1 polymer ?
#
loop_
_entity_poly.entity_id
_entity_poly.type
_entity_poly.pdbx_seq_one_letter_code
_entity_poly.pdbx_strand_id
1 'polypeptide(L)'
;LDKTVVPAGEGTFKVSNTSKDTVHEMIVVPAADAKKTALPYVKNENRVNEDAAGHLGEVSELDPGKTGSLTLDLKPGSYAVFCNIPGHFMNGMWATILVK
;
A
#
# COMPACT_ATOMS: atom_id res chain seq x y z
N LEU A 1 9.11 0.70 5.06
CA LEU A 1 8.90 -0.76 5.22
C LEU A 1 10.11 -1.33 5.93
N ASP A 2 9.89 -2.17 6.94
CA ASP A 2 10.95 -2.91 7.66
C ASP A 2 11.42 -4.14 6.87
N LYS A 3 10.55 -4.72 6.04
CA LYS A 3 10.86 -5.84 5.14
C LYS A 3 10.32 -5.57 3.74
N THR A 4 11.10 -5.94 2.72
CA THR A 4 10.69 -5.88 1.31
C THR A 4 10.63 -7.24 0.64
N VAL A 5 11.06 -8.29 1.34
CA VAL A 5 10.91 -9.69 0.93
C VAL A 5 10.36 -10.47 2.11
N VAL A 6 9.26 -11.21 1.91
CA VAL A 6 8.56 -11.96 2.96
C VAL A 6 8.15 -13.35 2.43
N PRO A 7 7.98 -14.35 3.30
CA PRO A 7 7.43 -15.65 2.87
C PRO A 7 5.96 -15.52 2.48
N ALA A 8 5.50 -16.42 1.61
CA ALA A 8 4.09 -16.61 1.29
C ALA A 8 3.28 -17.15 2.47
N GLY A 9 1.97 -16.92 2.41
CA GLY A 9 0.99 -17.29 3.42
C GLY A 9 0.45 -16.08 4.17
N GLU A 10 -0.12 -16.34 5.35
CA GLU A 10 -0.69 -15.30 6.22
C GLU A 10 0.40 -14.35 6.74
N GLY A 11 0.21 -13.05 6.48
CA GLY A 11 1.07 -11.98 6.94
C GLY A 11 0.26 -10.80 7.45
N THR A 12 0.72 -10.18 8.54
CA THR A 12 0.13 -8.96 9.09
C THR A 12 1.03 -7.76 8.83
N PHE A 13 0.48 -6.76 8.16
CA PHE A 13 1.03 -5.42 8.10
C PHE A 13 0.63 -4.67 9.37
N LYS A 14 1.63 -4.15 10.09
CA LYS A 14 1.43 -3.23 11.21
C LYS A 14 1.82 -1.84 10.76
N VAL A 15 0.87 -0.92 10.76
CA VAL A 15 1.03 0.43 10.21
C VAL A 15 1.00 1.42 11.36
N SER A 16 1.90 2.39 11.32
CA SER A 16 1.92 3.51 12.25
C SER A 16 2.08 4.80 11.44
N ASN A 17 1.19 5.76 11.67
CA ASN A 17 1.36 7.09 11.14
C ASN A 17 2.20 7.91 12.13
N THR A 18 3.47 8.12 11.80
CA THR A 18 4.40 8.91 12.62
C THR A 18 4.52 10.37 12.15
N SER A 19 3.62 10.84 11.29
CA SER A 19 3.56 12.24 10.90
C SER A 19 3.08 13.11 12.08
N LYS A 20 3.17 14.45 11.92
CA LYS A 20 2.68 15.40 12.93
C LYS A 20 1.27 15.92 12.64
N ASP A 21 0.89 15.99 11.37
CA ASP A 21 -0.28 16.72 10.89
C ASP A 21 -0.95 16.07 9.67
N THR A 22 -0.36 15.00 9.12
CA THR A 22 -0.77 14.44 7.84
C THR A 22 -1.43 13.09 8.02
N VAL A 23 -2.66 12.93 7.54
CA VAL A 23 -3.36 11.64 7.51
C VAL A 23 -2.72 10.73 6.45
N HIS A 24 -2.61 9.45 6.79
CA HIS A 24 -2.08 8.44 5.88
C HIS A 24 -2.93 7.18 5.92
N GLU A 25 -3.10 6.56 4.77
CA GLU A 25 -3.62 5.20 4.65
C GLU A 25 -2.55 4.28 4.04
N MET A 26 -2.81 2.98 4.11
CA MET A 26 -1.98 1.96 3.49
C MET A 26 -2.86 0.98 2.74
N ILE A 27 -2.63 0.84 1.44
CA ILE A 27 -3.36 -0.07 0.55
C ILE A 27 -2.40 -1.07 -0.05
N VAL A 28 -2.82 -2.33 -0.15
CA VAL A 28 -2.05 -3.42 -0.78
C VAL A 28 -2.73 -3.86 -2.06
N VAL A 29 -1.99 -3.85 -3.18
CA VAL A 29 -2.45 -4.35 -4.50
C VAL A 29 -1.41 -5.30 -5.10
N PRO A 30 -1.80 -6.25 -5.97
CA PRO A 30 -0.86 -6.98 -6.80
C PRO A 30 -0.07 -6.02 -7.70
N ALA A 31 1.20 -6.34 -7.94
CA ALA A 31 2.05 -5.62 -8.88
C ALA A 31 2.61 -6.57 -9.93
N ALA A 32 2.66 -6.12 -11.19
CA ALA A 32 3.24 -6.91 -12.27
C ALA A 32 4.77 -7.11 -12.10
N ASP A 33 5.45 -6.13 -11.51
CA ASP A 33 6.88 -6.16 -11.21
C ASP A 33 7.17 -5.34 -9.95
N ALA A 34 7.96 -5.88 -9.02
CA ALA A 34 8.45 -5.16 -7.85
C ALA A 34 9.27 -3.90 -8.18
N LYS A 35 9.71 -3.71 -9.43
CA LYS A 35 10.47 -2.53 -9.88
C LYS A 35 9.62 -1.51 -10.63
N LYS A 36 8.36 -1.83 -10.98
CA LYS A 36 7.49 -0.96 -11.76
C LYS A 36 6.05 -1.06 -11.28
N THR A 37 5.61 -0.01 -10.59
CA THR A 37 4.23 0.11 -10.11
C THR A 37 3.42 0.95 -11.09
N ALA A 38 3.09 0.40 -12.26
CA ALA A 38 2.12 1.03 -13.16
C ALA A 38 0.70 0.70 -12.65
N LEU A 39 0.16 1.56 -11.79
CA LEU A 39 -1.20 1.44 -11.27
C LEU A 39 -2.18 2.30 -12.10
N PRO A 40 -3.47 1.91 -12.18
CA PRO A 40 -4.48 2.68 -12.88
C PRO A 40 -4.75 4.01 -12.18
N TYR A 41 -4.04 5.06 -12.57
CA TYR A 41 -4.13 6.38 -11.95
C TYR A 41 -5.22 7.26 -12.58
N VAL A 42 -6.04 7.87 -11.73
CA VAL A 42 -7.15 8.76 -12.06
C VAL A 42 -6.71 10.20 -11.79
N LYS A 43 -6.24 10.87 -12.85
CA LYS A 43 -5.60 12.21 -12.74
C LYS A 43 -6.51 13.29 -12.16
N ASN A 44 -7.80 13.27 -12.45
CA ASN A 44 -8.76 14.25 -11.93
C ASN A 44 -9.04 14.08 -10.43
N GLU A 45 -8.83 12.88 -9.89
CA GLU A 45 -9.01 12.59 -8.46
C GLU A 45 -7.69 12.67 -7.69
N ASN A 46 -6.56 12.70 -8.42
CA ASN A 46 -5.22 12.56 -7.88
C ASN A 46 -5.00 11.26 -7.09
N ARG A 47 -5.70 10.18 -7.49
CA ARG A 47 -5.71 8.88 -6.83
C ARG A 47 -5.51 7.73 -7.82
N VAL A 48 -5.08 6.58 -7.32
CA VAL A 48 -5.17 5.28 -7.99
C VAL A 48 -6.61 4.79 -7.90
N ASN A 49 -7.14 4.20 -8.97
CA ASN A 49 -8.37 3.42 -8.93
C ASN A 49 -8.08 2.06 -8.29
N GLU A 50 -8.43 1.91 -7.01
CA GLU A 50 -8.12 0.73 -6.20
C GLU A 50 -8.83 -0.53 -6.68
N ASP A 51 -10.07 -0.40 -7.17
CA ASP A 51 -10.83 -1.52 -7.74
C ASP A 51 -10.16 -2.05 -9.01
N ALA A 52 -9.79 -1.15 -9.92
CA ALA A 52 -9.07 -1.52 -11.13
C ALA A 52 -7.65 -2.04 -10.85
N ALA A 53 -7.05 -1.64 -9.72
CA ALA A 53 -5.77 -2.14 -9.25
C ALA A 53 -5.87 -3.51 -8.56
N GLY A 54 -7.09 -3.97 -8.25
CA GLY A 54 -7.32 -5.24 -7.55
C GLY A 54 -6.85 -5.19 -6.10
N HIS A 55 -7.23 -4.16 -5.35
CA HIS A 55 -6.89 -4.04 -3.92
C HIS A 55 -7.23 -5.32 -3.15
N LEU A 56 -6.33 -5.70 -2.25
CA LEU A 56 -6.46 -6.87 -1.39
C LEU A 56 -6.91 -6.50 0.02
N GLY A 57 -6.76 -5.23 0.37
CA GLY A 57 -7.15 -4.66 1.64
C GLY A 57 -6.36 -3.41 1.96
N GLU A 58 -6.77 -2.76 3.04
CA GLU A 58 -6.20 -1.50 3.48
C GLU A 58 -6.19 -1.32 5.00
N VAL A 59 -5.39 -0.35 5.44
CA VAL A 59 -5.55 0.33 6.71
C VAL A 59 -5.97 1.76 6.39
N SER A 60 -7.26 2.02 6.49
CA SER A 60 -7.88 3.30 6.12
C SER A 60 -7.45 4.42 7.06
N GLU A 61 -7.20 5.60 6.49
CA GLU A 61 -7.13 6.92 7.13
C GLU A 61 -6.67 6.93 8.61
N LEU A 62 -5.37 6.75 8.83
CA LEU A 62 -4.75 6.93 10.13
C LEU A 62 -4.42 8.40 10.37
N ASP A 63 -4.99 8.98 11.43
CA ASP A 63 -4.56 10.27 11.96
C ASP A 63 -3.10 10.23 12.46
N PRO A 64 -2.43 11.40 12.58
CA PRO A 64 -1.12 11.50 13.21
C PRO A 64 -1.05 10.79 14.57
N GLY A 65 -0.04 9.94 14.74
CA GLY A 65 0.19 9.16 15.95
C GLY A 65 -0.71 7.91 16.12
N LYS A 66 -1.58 7.61 15.16
CA LYS A 66 -2.42 6.40 15.18
C LYS A 66 -1.75 5.22 14.50
N THR A 67 -2.25 4.04 14.84
CA THR A 67 -1.79 2.75 14.32
C THR A 67 -2.96 1.94 13.81
N GLY A 68 -2.68 1.01 12.91
CA GLY A 68 -3.64 0.04 12.42
C GLY A 68 -2.94 -1.22 11.91
N SER A 69 -3.73 -2.20 11.49
CA SER A 69 -3.19 -3.44 10.97
C SER A 69 -4.08 -4.07 9.93
N LEU A 70 -3.45 -4.75 8.98
CA LEU A 70 -4.11 -5.51 7.93
C LEU A 70 -3.48 -6.89 7.86
N THR A 71 -4.29 -7.94 7.95
CA THR A 71 -3.84 -9.34 7.76
C THR A 71 -4.32 -9.84 6.42
N LEU A 72 -3.42 -10.37 5.60
CA LEU A 72 -3.69 -10.94 4.29
C LEU A 72 -3.01 -12.29 4.14
N ASP A 73 -3.65 -13.20 3.40
CA ASP A 73 -3.00 -14.41 2.89
C ASP A 73 -2.39 -14.11 1.52
N LEU A 74 -1.06 -13.95 1.47
CA LEU A 74 -0.34 -13.53 0.27
C LEU A 74 0.29 -14.71 -0.45
N LYS A 75 0.03 -14.81 -1.76
CA LYS A 75 0.66 -15.80 -2.63
C LYS A 75 2.05 -15.32 -3.07
N PRO A 76 2.94 -16.22 -3.52
CA PRO A 76 4.20 -15.80 -4.15
C PRO A 76 3.93 -14.82 -5.30
N GLY A 77 4.61 -13.67 -5.30
CA GLY A 77 4.32 -12.58 -6.23
C GLY A 77 4.87 -11.23 -5.78
N SER A 78 4.71 -10.22 -6.61
CA SER A 78 5.04 -8.83 -6.26
C SER A 78 3.77 -8.07 -5.88
N TYR A 79 3.88 -7.20 -4.88
CA TYR A 79 2.78 -6.37 -4.42
C TYR A 79 3.24 -4.94 -4.22
N ALA A 80 2.35 -4.00 -4.48
CA ALA A 80 2.56 -2.60 -4.14
C ALA A 80 1.85 -2.27 -2.84
N VAL A 81 2.51 -1.45 -2.03
CA VAL A 81 1.98 -0.89 -0.80
C VAL A 81 2.06 0.63 -0.96
N PHE A 82 0.95 1.33 -0.84
CA PHE A 82 0.92 2.77 -1.11
C PHE A 82 -0.15 3.51 -0.31
N CYS A 83 -0.04 4.83 -0.30
CA CYS A 83 -1.04 5.73 0.23
C CYS A 83 -1.81 6.38 -0.92
N ASN A 84 -3.13 6.35 -0.88
CA ASN A 84 -4.00 6.87 -1.94
C ASN A 84 -4.72 8.18 -1.55
N ILE A 85 -4.33 8.80 -0.43
CA ILE A 85 -4.68 10.19 -0.12
C ILE A 85 -4.24 11.06 -1.32
N PRO A 86 -5.08 12.00 -1.80
CA PRO A 86 -4.84 12.71 -3.05
C PRO A 86 -3.41 13.26 -3.16
N GLY A 87 -2.70 12.84 -4.22
CA GLY A 87 -1.34 13.25 -4.51
C GLY A 87 -0.23 12.47 -3.79
N HIS A 88 -0.52 11.73 -2.72
CA HIS A 88 0.51 11.00 -1.96
C HIS A 88 1.21 9.94 -2.81
N PHE A 89 0.46 9.15 -3.58
CA PHE A 89 1.01 8.17 -4.51
C PHE A 89 1.98 8.80 -5.51
N MET A 90 1.55 9.88 -6.18
CA MET A 90 2.37 10.57 -7.20
C MET A 90 3.59 11.30 -6.61
N ASN A 91 3.51 11.69 -5.34
CA ASN A 91 4.65 12.23 -4.57
C ASN A 91 5.61 11.14 -4.08
N GLY A 92 5.39 9.88 -4.48
CA GLY A 92 6.29 8.76 -4.20
C GLY A 92 5.96 7.99 -2.92
N MET A 93 4.77 8.17 -2.33
CA MET A 93 4.33 7.41 -1.16
C MET A 93 3.85 6.02 -1.54
N TRP A 94 4.77 5.22 -2.06
CA TRP A 94 4.57 3.82 -2.39
C TRP A 94 5.87 3.05 -2.19
N ALA A 95 5.75 1.75 -2.02
CA ALA A 95 6.82 0.81 -1.99
C ALA A 95 6.33 -0.54 -2.53
N THR A 96 7.24 -1.46 -2.77
CA THR A 96 6.92 -2.80 -3.26
C THR A 96 7.45 -3.85 -2.29
N ILE A 97 6.71 -4.94 -2.17
CA ILE A 97 7.15 -6.14 -1.47
C ILE A 97 7.16 -7.33 -2.43
N LEU A 98 8.10 -8.24 -2.22
CA LEU A 98 8.19 -9.52 -2.91
C LEU A 98 7.83 -10.64 -1.94
N VAL A 99 6.85 -11.44 -2.29
CA VAL A 99 6.41 -12.61 -1.54
C VAL A 99 6.96 -13.86 -2.21
N LYS A 100 7.56 -14.77 -1.44
CA LYS A 100 8.21 -15.99 -1.95
C LYS A 100 7.71 -17.25 -1.25
#